data_AF-A0A844EPP2-F1
#
_entry.id   AF-A0A844EPP2-F1
#
_cell.length_a   1.000
_cell.length_b   1.000
_cell.length_c   1.000
_cell.angle_alpha   90.00
_cell.angle_beta   90.00
_cell.angle_gamma   90.00
#
_symmetry.space_group_name_H-M   'P 1'
#
loop_
_entity.id
_entity.type
_entity.pdbx_description
1 polymer ?
#
loop_
_entity_poly.entity_id
_entity_poly.type
_entity_poly.pdbx_seq_one_letter_code
_entity_poly.pdbx_strand_id
1 'polypeptide(L)'
;QFDMEIVWTSKDQTADSYIEALAHKRQNRFTQVIVATSDQAEQWTIFAAGALRIPARELLRDVKRAKQEVDIEARKMTDQSQVFRHTPWDAKQLLELEKLRDKMMHDD
;
A
#
# COMPACT_ATOMS: atom_id res chain seq x y z
N GLN A 1 -10.84 -0.91 -4.40
CA GLN A 1 -10.64 0.31 -5.21
C GLN A 1 -9.18 0.70 -5.06
N PHE A 2 -8.44 0.86 -6.15
CA PHE A 2 -7.04 1.31 -6.06
C PHE A 2 -7.05 2.83 -5.94
N ASP A 3 -6.34 3.36 -4.95
CA ASP A 3 -6.26 4.80 -4.66
C ASP A 3 -5.20 5.46 -5.56
N MET A 4 -5.32 5.25 -6.88
CA MET A 4 -4.36 5.71 -7.88
C MET A 4 -5.07 6.35 -9.07
N GLU A 5 -4.74 7.60 -9.34
CA GLU A 5 -5.20 8.34 -10.53
C GLU A 5 -4.14 8.21 -11.65
N ILE A 6 -4.56 7.74 -12.81
CA ILE A 6 -3.71 7.66 -14.01
C ILE A 6 -4.19 8.70 -15.00
N VAL A 7 -3.29 9.60 -15.42
CA VAL A 7 -3.59 10.67 -16.37
C VAL A 7 -2.70 10.54 -17.61
N TRP A 8 -3.30 10.75 -18.78
CA TRP A 8 -2.60 10.82 -20.07
C TRP A 8 -2.56 12.27 -20.54
N THR A 9 -1.39 12.76 -20.95
CA THR A 9 -1.25 14.13 -21.46
C THR A 9 -1.78 14.25 -22.89
N SER A 10 -2.13 15.48 -23.28
CA SER A 10 -2.51 15.78 -24.68
C SER A 10 -1.31 15.65 -25.61
N LYS A 11 -1.55 15.48 -26.92
CA LYS A 11 -0.50 15.30 -27.93
C LYS A 11 0.60 16.36 -27.89
N ASP A 12 0.22 17.62 -27.66
CA ASP A 12 1.13 18.77 -27.66
C ASP A 12 1.56 19.19 -26.24
N GLN A 13 1.25 18.38 -25.22
CA GLN A 13 1.59 18.65 -23.81
C GLN A 13 2.61 17.64 -23.29
N THR A 14 3.72 18.14 -22.78
CA THR A 14 4.72 17.31 -22.09
C THR A 14 4.25 16.91 -20.69
N ALA A 15 4.78 15.80 -20.18
CA ALA A 15 4.52 15.38 -18.81
C ALA A 15 4.96 16.46 -17.80
N ASP A 16 6.08 17.11 -18.06
CA ASP A 16 6.65 18.16 -17.20
C ASP A 16 5.67 19.33 -17.05
N SER A 17 5.18 19.91 -18.15
CA SER A 17 4.24 21.04 -18.11
C SER A 17 2.91 20.68 -17.46
N TYR A 18 2.44 19.44 -17.61
CA TYR A 18 1.24 18.96 -16.92
C TYR A 18 1.47 18.88 -15.40
N ILE A 19 2.59 18.26 -15.00
CA ILE A 19 2.95 18.07 -13.59
C ILE A 19 3.17 19.41 -12.90
N GLU A 20 3.77 20.39 -13.56
CA GLU A 20 3.96 21.75 -13.02
C GLU A 20 2.63 22.45 -12.70
N ALA A 21 1.71 22.46 -13.66
CA ALA A 21 0.39 23.04 -13.46
C ALA A 21 -0.37 22.33 -12.33
N LEU A 22 -0.26 21.00 -12.25
CA LEU A 22 -0.87 20.20 -11.20
C LEU A 22 -0.22 20.45 -9.83
N ALA A 23 1.11 20.53 -9.77
CA ALA A 23 1.86 20.78 -8.55
C ALA A 23 1.52 22.16 -7.99
N HIS A 24 1.49 23.19 -8.82
CA HIS A 24 1.08 24.54 -8.41
C HIS A 24 -0.36 24.56 -7.89
N LYS A 25 -1.27 23.81 -8.50
CA LYS A 25 -2.68 23.75 -8.08
C LYS A 25 -2.88 22.99 -6.76
N ARG A 26 -2.07 21.96 -6.49
CA ARG A 26 -2.20 21.09 -5.31
C ARG A 26 -1.37 21.58 -4.12
N GLN A 27 -0.30 22.33 -4.37
CA GLN A 27 0.56 22.90 -3.35
C GLN A 27 -0.24 23.94 -2.54
N ASN A 28 -0.24 23.76 -1.23
CA ASN A 28 -0.83 24.70 -0.29
C ASN A 28 -0.06 24.62 1.05
N ARG A 29 -0.41 25.47 2.02
CA ARG A 29 0.31 25.52 3.32
C ARG A 29 0.31 24.20 4.10
N PHE A 30 -0.66 23.33 3.86
CA PHE A 30 -0.84 22.05 4.55
C PHE A 30 -0.49 20.84 3.69
N THR A 31 -0.23 21.02 2.40
CA THR A 31 0.02 19.93 1.45
C THR A 31 1.31 20.21 0.70
N GLN A 32 2.30 19.34 0.93
CA GLN A 32 3.56 19.35 0.19
C GLN A 32 3.48 18.38 -0.99
N VAL A 33 3.58 18.91 -2.20
CA VAL A 33 3.68 18.11 -3.42
C VAL A 33 5.12 17.62 -3.59
N ILE A 34 5.27 16.34 -3.93
CA ILE A 34 6.54 15.68 -4.24
C ILE A 34 6.45 15.09 -5.65
N VAL A 35 7.41 15.42 -6.51
CA VAL A 35 7.53 14.92 -7.88
C VAL A 35 8.69 13.95 -7.97
N ALA A 36 8.44 12.74 -8.46
CA ALA A 36 9.48 11.74 -8.69
C ALA A 36 9.87 11.72 -10.17
N THR A 37 11.10 12.13 -10.49
CA THR A 37 11.61 12.10 -11.87
C THR A 37 13.12 11.85 -11.93
N SER A 38 13.57 11.09 -12.93
CA SER A 38 14.97 10.89 -13.28
C SER A 38 15.44 11.75 -14.45
N ASP A 39 14.52 12.29 -15.23
CA ASP A 39 14.88 13.05 -16.43
C ASP A 39 15.54 14.37 -16.03
N GLN A 40 16.66 14.63 -16.70
CA GLN A 40 17.61 15.69 -16.35
C GLN A 40 17.15 17.07 -16.84
N ALA A 41 15.93 17.17 -17.37
CA ALA A 41 15.52 18.29 -18.21
C ALA A 41 15.29 19.59 -17.43
N GLU A 42 14.65 19.59 -16.26
CA GLU A 42 14.27 20.87 -15.63
C GLU A 42 14.39 20.84 -14.10
N GLN A 43 15.63 20.98 -13.61
CA GLN A 43 15.87 21.08 -12.18
C GLN A 43 15.24 22.32 -11.55
N TRP A 44 14.83 23.33 -12.35
CA TRP A 44 14.36 24.63 -11.84
C TRP A 44 12.84 24.78 -11.84
N THR A 45 12.11 24.13 -12.75
CA THR A 45 10.71 24.47 -13.00
C THR A 45 9.77 23.93 -11.93
N ILE A 46 10.07 22.76 -11.35
CA ILE A 46 9.31 22.20 -10.23
C ILE A 46 9.53 23.01 -8.93
N PHE A 47 10.72 23.58 -8.72
CA PHE A 47 10.99 24.40 -7.52
C PHE A 47 10.32 25.77 -7.56
N ALA A 48 10.08 26.33 -8.75
CA ALA A 48 9.38 27.61 -8.90
C ALA A 48 7.96 27.57 -8.28
N ALA A 49 7.33 26.40 -8.26
CA ALA A 49 6.02 26.18 -7.63
C ALA A 49 6.09 25.74 -6.15
N GLY A 50 7.30 25.62 -5.56
CA GLY A 50 7.49 25.17 -4.18
C GLY A 50 7.31 23.66 -3.96
N ALA A 51 7.21 22.87 -5.03
CA ALA A 51 7.16 21.41 -4.95
C ALA A 51 8.57 20.82 -4.73
N LEU A 52 8.63 19.67 -4.05
CA LEU A 52 9.89 18.94 -3.82
C LEU A 52 10.10 17.91 -4.93
N ARG A 53 11.37 17.65 -5.26
CA ARG A 53 11.75 16.63 -6.24
C ARG A 53 12.51 15.50 -5.58
N ILE A 54 12.11 14.26 -5.87
CA ILE A 54 12.87 13.06 -5.52
C ILE A 54 13.33 12.31 -6.79
N PRO A 55 14.49 11.65 -6.78
CA PRO A 55 14.91 10.78 -7.88
C PRO A 55 13.99 9.56 -8.04
N ALA A 56 13.76 9.12 -9.27
CA ALA A 56 12.98 7.90 -9.52
C ALA A 56 13.56 6.65 -8.81
N ARG A 57 14.89 6.57 -8.69
CA ARG A 57 15.59 5.51 -7.93
C ARG A 57 15.25 5.50 -6.44
N GLU A 58 15.01 6.67 -5.86
CA GLU A 58 14.65 6.81 -4.45
C GLU A 58 13.21 6.36 -4.22
N LEU A 59 12.28 6.83 -5.06
CA LEU A 59 10.90 6.34 -5.03
C LEU A 59 10.85 4.80 -5.18
N LEU A 60 11.64 4.23 -6.08
CA LEU A 60 11.72 2.78 -6.25
C LEU A 60 12.19 2.06 -4.98
N ARG A 61 13.20 2.61 -4.29
CA ARG A 61 13.68 2.06 -3.01
C ARG A 61 12.57 2.11 -1.96
N ASP A 62 11.87 3.24 -1.86
CA ASP A 62 10.84 3.44 -0.85
C ASP A 62 9.63 2.53 -1.10
N VAL A 63 9.22 2.35 -2.37
CA VAL A 63 8.18 1.37 -2.75
C VAL A 63 8.60 -0.05 -2.41
N LYS A 64 9.86 -0.44 -2.68
CA LYS A 64 10.37 -1.78 -2.31
C LYS A 64 10.35 -1.98 -0.80
N ARG A 65 10.76 -0.97 -0.03
CA ARG A 65 10.74 -1.02 1.43
C ARG A 65 9.31 -1.15 1.96
N ALA A 66 8.39 -0.32 1.48
CA ALA A 66 6.98 -0.38 1.86
C ALA A 66 6.37 -1.74 1.55
N LYS A 67 6.70 -2.34 0.40
CA LYS A 67 6.25 -3.70 0.05
C LYS A 67 6.78 -4.74 1.05
N GLN A 68 8.05 -4.67 1.42
CA GLN A 68 8.63 -5.58 2.41
C GLN A 68 7.98 -5.43 3.79
N GLU A 69 7.73 -4.20 4.23
CA GLU A 69 7.06 -3.91 5.51
C GLU A 69 5.63 -4.48 5.51
N VAL A 70 4.87 -4.27 4.43
CA VAL A 70 3.53 -4.86 4.27
C VAL A 70 3.58 -6.39 4.30
N ASP A 71 4.54 -7.01 3.60
CA ASP A 71 4.69 -8.46 3.59
C ASP A 71 5.04 -9.02 4.98
N ILE A 72 5.88 -8.31 5.75
CA ILE A 72 6.23 -8.68 7.13
C ILE A 72 5.02 -8.57 8.06
N GLU A 73 4.29 -7.45 8.00
CA GLU A 73 3.09 -7.25 8.83
C GLU A 73 1.98 -8.23 8.47
N ALA A 74 1.76 -8.52 7.18
CA ALA A 74 0.80 -9.54 6.74
C ALA A 74 1.17 -10.94 7.27
N ARG A 75 2.46 -11.29 7.30
CA ARG A 75 2.95 -12.55 7.89
C ARG A 75 2.71 -12.59 9.40
N LYS A 76 3.02 -11.50 10.13
CA LYS A 76 2.76 -11.41 11.57
C LYS A 76 1.29 -11.57 11.91
N MET A 77 0.39 -10.92 11.15
CA MET A 77 -1.06 -11.08 11.32
C MET A 77 -1.51 -12.53 11.06
N THR A 78 -0.95 -13.16 10.03
CA THR A 78 -1.23 -14.57 9.73
C THR A 78 -0.72 -15.48 10.85
N ASP A 79 0.47 -15.25 11.37
CA ASP A 79 1.08 -16.06 12.43
C ASP A 79 0.35 -15.88 13.78
N GLN A 80 -0.07 -14.66 14.13
CA GLN A 80 -0.94 -14.41 15.28
C GLN A 80 -2.31 -15.08 15.13
N SER A 81 -2.85 -15.19 13.91
CA SER A 81 -4.06 -15.98 13.65
C SER A 81 -3.84 -17.50 13.79
N GLN A 82 -2.59 -17.98 13.70
CA GLN A 82 -2.21 -19.37 14.01
C GLN A 82 -2.07 -19.61 15.52
N VAL A 83 -1.82 -18.58 16.34
CA VAL A 83 -1.82 -18.73 17.81
C VAL A 83 -3.22 -19.10 18.33
N PHE A 84 -4.29 -18.63 17.68
CA PHE A 84 -5.66 -19.11 17.93
C PHE A 84 -5.94 -20.52 17.40
N ARG A 85 -5.02 -21.11 16.62
CA ARG A 85 -5.08 -22.51 16.15
C ARG A 85 -4.28 -23.47 17.05
N HIS A 86 -4.00 -23.08 18.30
CA HIS A 86 -3.48 -23.98 19.34
C HIS A 86 -4.49 -25.06 19.80
N THR A 87 -5.52 -25.37 19.00
CA THR A 87 -6.17 -26.66 19.08
C THR A 87 -5.31 -27.67 18.32
N PRO A 88 -4.77 -28.72 18.97
CA PRO A 88 -4.00 -29.77 18.30
C PRO A 88 -4.87 -30.69 17.42
N TRP A 89 -6.10 -30.27 17.16
CA TRP A 89 -7.17 -31.06 16.55
C TRP A 89 -7.55 -30.46 15.21
N ASP A 90 -7.57 -31.30 14.18
CA ASP A 90 -8.04 -30.98 12.83
C ASP A 90 -9.56 -30.70 12.82
N ALA A 91 -10.06 -29.98 11.82
CA ALA A 91 -11.47 -29.60 11.70
C ALA A 91 -12.42 -30.81 11.74
N LYS A 92 -11.99 -31.95 11.19
CA LYS A 92 -12.74 -33.21 11.27
C LYS A 92 -12.83 -33.76 12.70
N GLN A 93 -11.74 -33.66 13.46
CA GLN A 93 -11.67 -34.14 14.84
C GLN A 93 -12.54 -33.27 15.77
N LEU A 94 -12.57 -31.96 15.52
CA LEU A 94 -13.46 -31.03 16.24
C LEU A 94 -14.94 -31.35 16.00
N LEU A 95 -15.31 -31.69 14.76
CA LEU A 95 -16.68 -32.09 14.41
C LEU A 95 -17.08 -33.42 15.08
N GLU A 96 -16.16 -34.37 15.21
CA GLU A 96 -16.40 -35.62 15.93
C GLU A 96 -16.58 -35.38 17.43
N LEU A 97 -15.76 -34.53 18.04
CA LEU A 97 -15.90 -34.13 19.44
C LEU A 97 -17.22 -33.40 19.71
N GLU A 98 -17.64 -32.53 18.78
CA GLU A 98 -18.92 -31.83 18.86
C GLU A 98 -20.10 -32.81 18.88
N LYS A 99 -20.11 -33.78 17.96
CA LYS A 99 -21.13 -34.83 17.93
C LYS A 99 -21.11 -35.70 19.20
N LEU A 100 -19.93 -35.97 19.75
CA LEU A 100 -19.78 -36.74 20.99
C LEU A 100 -20.36 -35.97 22.18
N ARG A 101 -20.06 -34.67 22.29
CA ARG A 101 -20.62 -33.77 23.31
C ARG A 101 -22.14 -33.76 23.25
N ASP A 102 -22.71 -33.55 22.06
CA ASP A 102 -24.15 -33.42 21.89
C ASP A 102 -24.86 -34.73 22.26
N LYS A 103 -24.27 -35.88 21.93
CA LYS A 103 -24.78 -37.19 22.34
C LYS A 103 -24.79 -37.36 23.86
N MET A 104 -23.70 -36.99 24.53
CA MET A 104 -23.62 -37.09 25.99
C MET A 104 -24.56 -36.12 26.71
N MET A 105 -24.91 -34.98 26.10
CA MET A 105 -25.90 -34.05 26.67
C MET A 105 -27.36 -34.49 26.49
N HIS A 106 -27.63 -35.48 25.64
CA HIS A 106 -28.98 -36.03 25.43
C HIS A 106 -29.19 -37.39 26.12
N ASP A 107 -28.14 -37.95 26.72
CA ASP A 107 -28.16 -39.24 27.44
C ASP A 107 -28.29 -39.07 28.98
N ASP A 108 -28.45 -37.83 29.48
CA ASP A 108 -28.93 -37.48 30.84
C ASP A 108 -30.40 -36.99 30.77
#